data_AF-A0AAD5RE53-F1
#
_entry.id   AF-A0AAD5RE53-F1
#
_cell.length_a   1.000
_cell.length_b   1.000
_cell.length_c   1.000
_cell.angle_alpha   90.00
_cell.angle_beta   90.00
_cell.angle_gamma   90.00
#
_symmetry.space_group_name_H-M   'P 1'
#
loop_
_entity.id
_entity.type
_entity.pdbx_description
1 polymer ?
#
loop_
_entity_poly.entity_id
_entity_poly.type
_entity_poly.pdbx_seq_one_letter_code
_entity_poly.pdbx_strand_id
1 'polypeptide(L)'
;LPREDPESYHSFMYNNFFRHIDIEPNNVHILDGNATDVEKECREYEEKIASVGGIELFMEESGPDGHIAFNEPGSSLASRTRIITLNADTIEVSKQAYYD
;
A
#
# COMPACT_ATOMS: atom_id res chain seq x y z
N LEU A 1 -5.77 3.07 10.30
CA LEU A 1 -7.19 3.45 10.15
C LEU A 1 -8.01 2.17 10.00
N PRO A 2 -9.23 2.10 10.54
CA PRO A 2 -10.16 1.01 10.21
C PRO A 2 -10.30 0.84 8.69
N ARG A 3 -10.57 -0.38 8.22
CA ARG A 3 -10.70 -0.66 6.77
C ARG A 3 -11.72 0.25 6.08
N GLU A 4 -12.88 0.43 6.69
CA GLU A 4 -13.99 1.23 6.16
C GLU A 4 -13.84 2.74 6.40
N ASP A 5 -12.72 3.17 6.99
CA ASP A 5 -12.42 4.60 7.11
C ASP A 5 -12.32 5.20 5.70
N PRO A 6 -12.99 6.33 5.40
CA PRO A 6 -12.99 6.92 4.06
C PRO A 6 -11.58 7.24 3.56
N GLU A 7 -10.64 7.50 4.48
CA GLU A 7 -9.25 7.84 4.19
C GLU A 7 -8.31 6.62 4.20
N SER A 8 -8.85 5.41 4.35
CA SER A 8 -8.05 4.21 4.16
C SER A 8 -7.73 4.02 2.67
N TYR A 9 -6.54 3.51 2.35
CA TYR A 9 -6.24 3.09 0.97
C TYR A 9 -7.17 2.00 0.45
N HIS A 10 -7.77 1.21 1.34
CA HIS A 10 -8.82 0.28 0.96
C HIS A 10 -10.04 1.03 0.38
N SER A 11 -10.57 2.01 1.13
CA SER A 11 -11.68 2.87 0.69
C SER A 11 -11.32 3.65 -0.57
N PHE A 12 -10.13 4.25 -0.63
CA PHE A 12 -9.65 4.97 -1.82
C PHE A 12 -9.70 4.10 -3.08
N MET A 13 -9.12 2.90 -3.02
CA MET A 13 -9.06 1.99 -4.18
C MET A 13 -10.46 1.50 -4.60
N TYR A 14 -11.34 1.20 -3.64
CA TYR A 14 -12.71 0.81 -3.95
C TYR A 14 -13.52 1.97 -4.51
N ASN A 15 -13.34 3.19 -3.99
CA ASN A 15 -14.12 4.35 -4.40
C ASN A 15 -13.71 4.88 -5.78
N ASN A 16 -12.42 4.80 -6.12
CA ASN A 16 -11.86 5.39 -7.32
C ASN A 16 -11.62 4.39 -8.45
N PHE A 17 -11.52 3.09 -8.16
CA PHE A 17 -11.19 2.10 -9.18
C PHE A 17 -12.03 0.82 -9.13
N PHE A 18 -11.88 -0.02 -8.09
CA PHE A 18 -12.37 -1.40 -8.13
C PHE A 18 -13.88 -1.53 -8.32
N ARG A 19 -14.71 -0.59 -7.81
CA ARG A 19 -16.16 -0.64 -8.00
C ARG A 19 -16.64 -0.24 -9.40
N HIS A 20 -15.74 0.25 -10.26
CA HIS A 20 -16.07 0.79 -11.58
C HIS A 20 -15.62 -0.12 -12.72
N ILE A 21 -15.06 -1.29 -12.40
CA ILE A 21 -14.57 -2.28 -13.36
C ILE A 21 -15.09 -3.67 -13.02
N ASP A 22 -14.90 -4.62 -13.93
CA ASP A 22 -15.31 -6.03 -13.82
C ASP A 22 -14.26 -6.90 -13.10
N ILE A 23 -13.64 -6.37 -12.04
CA ILE A 23 -12.71 -7.14 -11.22
C ILE A 23 -13.45 -8.01 -10.21
N GLU A 24 -13.10 -9.30 -10.16
CA GLU A 24 -13.59 -10.19 -9.12
C GLU A 24 -13.02 -9.78 -7.76
N PRO A 25 -13.84 -9.57 -6.71
CA PRO A 25 -13.35 -9.11 -5.41
C PRO A 25 -12.27 -10.00 -4.79
N ASN A 26 -12.31 -11.31 -5.08
CA ASN A 26 -11.30 -12.26 -4.60
C ASN A 26 -9.92 -12.09 -5.27
N ASN A 27 -9.83 -11.35 -6.37
CA ASN A 27 -8.56 -11.00 -7.05
C ASN A 27 -7.98 -9.66 -6.56
N VAL A 28 -8.64 -8.98 -5.61
CA VAL A 28 -8.14 -7.75 -5.00
C VAL A 28 -7.34 -8.09 -3.74
N HIS A 29 -6.10 -7.62 -3.67
CA HIS A 29 -5.21 -7.81 -2.53
C HIS A 29 -4.66 -6.47 -2.09
N ILE A 30 -4.92 -6.11 -0.83
CA ILE A 30 -4.45 -4.89 -0.17
C ILE A 30 -3.99 -5.34 1.23
N LEU A 31 -2.81 -4.88 1.66
CA LEU A 31 -2.29 -5.17 3.00
C LEU A 31 -3.28 -4.77 4.09
N ASP A 32 -3.47 -5.64 5.10
CA ASP A 32 -4.26 -5.31 6.27
C ASP A 32 -3.45 -4.53 7.31
N GLY A 33 -3.59 -3.21 7.28
CA GLY A 33 -2.96 -2.30 8.25
C GLY A 33 -3.46 -2.43 9.69
N ASN A 34 -4.50 -3.24 9.96
CA ASN A 34 -4.99 -3.53 11.31
C ASN A 34 -4.69 -4.98 11.75
N ALA A 35 -3.86 -5.72 11.00
CA ALA A 35 -3.44 -7.06 11.38
C ALA A 35 -2.82 -7.08 12.78
N THR A 36 -3.17 -8.10 13.57
CA THR A 36 -2.61 -8.27 14.93
C THR A 36 -1.14 -8.66 14.92
N ASP A 37 -0.70 -9.35 13.86
CA ASP A 37 0.69 -9.68 13.58
C ASP A 37 1.08 -9.12 12.21
N VAL A 38 1.60 -7.89 12.22
CA VAL A 38 1.97 -7.15 11.00
C VAL A 38 3.12 -7.83 10.24
N GLU A 39 4.05 -8.46 10.95
CA GLU A 39 5.16 -9.18 10.31
C GLU A 39 4.66 -10.42 9.58
N LYS A 40 3.65 -11.11 10.14
CA LYS A 40 2.97 -12.21 9.46
C LYS A 40 2.20 -11.74 8.24
N GLU A 41 1.45 -10.64 8.32
CA GLU A 41 0.76 -10.03 7.18
C GLU A 41 1.74 -9.73 6.03
N CYS A 42 2.89 -9.10 6.35
CA CYS A 42 3.92 -8.79 5.37
C CYS A 42 4.45 -10.05 4.68
N ARG A 43 4.74 -11.12 5.44
CA ARG A 43 5.21 -12.40 4.87
C ARG A 43 4.14 -13.08 4.02
N GLU A 44 2.90 -13.13 4.48
CA GLU A 44 1.80 -13.76 3.74
C GLU A 44 1.50 -13.02 2.44
N TYR A 45 1.66 -11.69 2.42
CA TYR A 45 1.52 -10.88 1.21
C TYR A 45 2.60 -11.22 0.16
N GLU A 46 3.85 -11.36 0.60
CA GLU A 46 4.98 -11.78 -0.25
C GLU A 46 4.79 -13.20 -0.77
N GLU A 47 4.35 -14.12 0.09
CA GLU A 47 4.02 -15.50 -0.30
C GLU A 47 2.90 -15.54 -1.33
N LYS A 48 1.89 -14.68 -1.20
CA LYS A 48 0.79 -14.58 -2.16
C LYS A 48 1.26 -14.11 -3.53
N ILE A 49 2.09 -13.08 -3.58
CA ILE A 49 2.74 -12.61 -4.82
C ILE A 49 3.55 -13.74 -5.45
N ALA A 50 4.37 -14.44 -4.66
CA ALA A 50 5.18 -15.55 -5.16
C ALA A 50 4.32 -16.73 -5.65
N SER A 51 3.19 -17.02 -4.99
CA SER A 51 2.30 -18.14 -5.31
C SER A 51 1.66 -18.03 -6.69
N VAL A 52 1.54 -16.80 -7.22
CA VAL A 52 1.00 -16.52 -8.56
C VAL A 52 2.10 -16.27 -9.60
N GLY A 53 3.38 -16.43 -9.23
CA GLY A 53 4.53 -16.28 -10.14
C GLY A 53 5.18 -14.90 -10.14
N GLY A 54 4.72 -13.97 -9.28
CA GLY A 54 5.22 -12.60 -9.21
C GLY A 54 4.30 -11.56 -9.83
N ILE A 55 4.76 -10.30 -9.88
CA ILE A 55 4.04 -9.18 -10.49
C ILE A 55 4.59 -8.95 -11.90
N GLU A 56 3.74 -9.06 -12.92
CA GLU A 56 4.12 -8.85 -14.32
C GLU A 56 4.25 -7.36 -14.68
N LEU A 57 3.41 -6.52 -14.08
CA LEU A 57 3.41 -5.08 -14.26
C LEU A 57 3.15 -4.40 -12.92
N PHE A 58 4.09 -3.56 -12.48
CA PHE A 58 3.94 -2.72 -11.30
C PHE A 58 3.81 -1.27 -11.76
N MET A 59 2.73 -0.59 -11.35
CA MET A 59 2.49 0.81 -11.68
C MET A 59 2.51 1.63 -10.38
N GLU A 60 3.33 2.67 -10.36
CA GLU A 60 3.49 3.53 -9.19
C GLU A 60 4.01 4.90 -9.61
N GLU A 61 3.69 5.93 -8.82
CA GLU A 61 4.29 7.26 -8.92
C GLU A 61 5.50 7.36 -7.99
N SER A 62 6.52 8.11 -8.40
CA SER A 62 7.64 8.47 -7.53
C SER A 62 7.33 9.75 -6.77
N GLY A 63 7.60 9.75 -5.46
CA GLY A 63 7.57 10.96 -4.65
C GLY A 63 8.61 12.01 -5.08
N PRO A 64 8.49 13.25 -4.59
CA PRO A 64 9.38 14.36 -4.98
C PRO A 64 10.85 14.17 -4.57
N ASP A 65 11.13 13.32 -3.57
CA ASP A 65 12.46 12.92 -3.13
C ASP A 65 12.93 11.61 -3.79
N GLY A 66 12.15 11.06 -4.73
CA GLY A 66 12.40 9.82 -5.45
C GLY A 66 11.96 8.55 -4.71
N HIS A 67 11.24 8.65 -3.59
CA HIS A 67 10.68 7.46 -2.96
C HIS A 67 9.64 6.77 -3.85
N ILE A 68 9.52 5.46 -3.70
CA ILE A 68 8.49 4.62 -4.33
C ILE A 68 7.73 3.95 -3.19
N ALA A 69 6.40 3.99 -3.21
CA ALA A 69 5.54 3.66 -2.09
C ALA A 69 5.98 4.43 -0.84
N PHE A 70 6.03 3.77 0.32
CA PHE A 70 6.60 4.33 1.54
C PHE A 70 8.10 4.01 1.71
N ASN A 71 8.84 3.70 0.64
CA ASN A 71 10.28 3.48 0.71
C ASN A 71 11.04 4.80 0.65
N GLU A 72 10.99 5.53 1.76
CA GLU A 72 11.67 6.82 1.94
C GLU A 72 13.21 6.70 1.83
N PRO A 73 13.91 7.82 1.60
CA PRO A 73 15.38 7.85 1.54
C PRO A 73 16.06 7.14 2.72
N GLY A 74 17.00 6.26 2.41
CA GLY A 74 17.67 5.40 3.40
C GLY A 74 17.07 4.01 3.53
N SER A 75 15.93 3.74 2.88
CA SER A 75 15.42 2.37 2.71
C SER A 75 16.43 1.48 1.98
N SER A 76 16.53 0.22 2.41
CA SER A 76 17.38 -0.77 1.71
C SER A 76 16.90 -0.98 0.27
N LEU A 77 17.84 -1.02 -0.68
CA LEU A 77 17.57 -1.33 -2.09
C LEU A 77 17.10 -2.78 -2.31
N ALA A 78 17.32 -3.66 -1.33
CA ALA A 78 16.84 -5.04 -1.32
C ALA A 78 15.71 -5.25 -0.29
N SER A 79 15.02 -4.18 0.09
CA SER A 79 13.92 -4.27 1.06
C SER A 79 12.73 -5.09 0.52
N ARG A 80 11.95 -5.64 1.44
CA ARG A 80 10.70 -6.38 1.19
C ARG A 80 9.54 -5.66 1.87
N THR A 81 8.34 -6.20 1.71
CA THR A 81 7.14 -5.79 2.45
C THR A 81 7.44 -5.80 3.94
N ARG A 82 7.23 -4.67 4.60
CA ARG A 82 7.58 -4.43 6.00
C ARG A 82 6.77 -3.27 6.57
N ILE A 83 6.73 -3.19 7.90
CA ILE A 83 6.28 -1.98 8.57
C ILE A 83 7.27 -0.83 8.35
N ILE A 84 6.73 0.36 8.11
CA ILE A 84 7.51 1.60 7.98
C ILE A 84 6.96 2.64 8.95
N THR A 85 7.89 3.34 9.59
CA THR A 85 7.60 4.60 10.27
C THR A 85 7.75 5.72 9.25
N LEU A 86 6.68 6.44 8.97
CA LEU A 86 6.69 7.58 8.05
C LEU A 86 7.49 8.74 8.65
N ASN A 87 8.22 9.47 7.81
CA ASN A 87 8.83 10.74 8.21
C ASN A 87 7.79 11.87 8.31
N ALA A 88 8.22 13.00 8.84
CA ALA A 88 7.34 14.15 9.06
C ALA A 88 6.79 14.75 7.74
N ASP A 89 7.59 14.74 6.67
CA ASP A 89 7.20 15.32 5.37
C ASP A 89 6.09 14.48 4.73
N THR A 90 6.23 13.15 4.73
CA THR A 90 5.21 12.21 4.23
C THR A 90 3.91 12.33 5.03
N ILE A 91 4.00 12.49 6.35
CA ILE A 91 2.83 12.72 7.21
C ILE A 91 2.13 14.03 6.82
N GLU A 92 2.87 15.09 6.54
CA GLU A 92 2.30 16.39 6.20
C GLU A 92 1.64 16.38 4.82
N VAL A 93 2.29 15.80 3.81
CA VAL A 93 1.70 15.63 2.47
C VAL A 93 0.44 14.76 2.53
N SER A 94 0.48 13.69 3.32
CA SER A 94 -0.68 12.82 3.50
C SER A 94 -1.86 13.59 4.09
N LYS A 95 -1.64 14.48 5.07
CA LYS A 95 -2.71 15.36 5.58
C LYS A 95 -3.26 16.30 4.51
N GLN A 96 -2.39 16.91 3.72
CA GLN A 96 -2.77 17.92 2.72
C GLN A 96 -3.70 17.32 1.65
N ALA A 97 -3.41 16.11 1.18
CA ALA A 97 -4.24 15.38 0.21
C ALA A 97 -5.70 15.17 0.68
N TYR A 98 -5.98 15.33 1.98
CA TYR A 98 -7.33 15.21 2.55
C TYR A 98 -8.08 16.53 2.70
N TYR A 99 -7.41 17.69 2.58
CA TYR A 99 -8.03 19.00 2.75
C TYR A 99 -8.32 19.74 1.43
N ASP A 100 -7.91 19.16 0.30
CA ASP A 100 -8.15 19.67 -1.06
C ASP A 100 -9.23 18.85 -1.78
#